data_AF-A0AA41W7M9-F1
#
_entry.id   AF-A0AA41W7M9-F1
#
_cell.length_a   1.000
_cell.length_b   1.000
_cell.length_c   1.000
_cell.angle_alpha   90.00
_cell.angle_beta   90.00
_cell.angle_gamma   90.00
#
_symmetry.space_group_name_H-M   'P 1'
#
loop_
_entity.id
_entity.type
_entity.pdbx_description
1 polymer ?
#
loop_
_entity_poly.entity_id
_entity_poly.type
_entity_poly.pdbx_seq_one_letter_code
_entity_poly.pdbx_strand_id
1 'polypeptide(L)'
;MFTISRRVTLFFVIAALATIAVGMGCSSHHVDGQVALFEDGNNPIAQTNPPEIISPEIVEEKPLAASINMPKPLLEFSRSELLESLNQDSDLLVQWLEERTSMTALESRLLLDVIYQMDGESRQQYAELMLYHHDSNYRSTGYQIMASLNGDMSDPSQLNIQQVIDASYTEYTADNLVTVLTLLHDETLNEAVQQSSKERATRLLAHENISVQAEALRLLLKYEPENTQLQQQLSHHLTSGNAELTASAFLTLYRIQHPNPAIVQALNLLSEQVEANEEISQQAKALLQRWN
;
A
#
# COMPACT_ATOMS: atom_id res chain seq x y z
N MET A 1 25.89 -12.15 -1.53
CA MET A 1 25.99 -10.67 -1.50
C MET A 1 24.62 -10.15 -1.95
N PHE A 2 23.72 -9.85 -1.01
CA PHE A 2 22.32 -9.56 -1.33
C PHE A 2 22.11 -8.06 -1.54
N THR A 3 21.73 -7.68 -2.76
CA THR A 3 21.23 -6.34 -3.09
C THR A 3 19.80 -6.19 -2.60
N ILE A 4 19.63 -5.64 -1.39
CA ILE A 4 18.32 -5.20 -0.90
C ILE A 4 17.85 -4.05 -1.80
N SER A 5 16.70 -4.23 -2.44
CA SER A 5 16.15 -3.25 -3.39
C SER A 5 15.75 -1.96 -2.69
N ARG A 6 16.19 -0.81 -3.24
CA ARG A 6 15.83 0.54 -2.78
C ARG A 6 14.31 0.81 -2.70
N ARG A 7 13.48 -0.01 -3.36
CA ARG A 7 12.01 0.13 -3.36
C ARG A 7 11.38 -0.09 -1.98
N VAL A 8 12.00 -0.89 -1.09
CA VAL A 8 11.43 -1.18 0.25
C VAL A 8 11.60 -0.01 1.22
N THR A 9 12.63 0.83 1.05
CA THR A 9 12.96 1.91 1.99
C THR A 9 11.97 3.09 1.93
N LEU A 10 11.32 3.33 0.79
CA LEU A 10 10.46 4.51 0.61
C LEU A 10 9.13 4.42 1.38
N PHE A 11 8.62 3.21 1.61
CA PHE A 11 7.38 2.98 2.37
C PHE A 11 7.45 3.40 3.86
N PHE A 12 8.65 3.51 4.44
CA PHE A 12 8.80 3.84 5.87
C PHE A 12 8.67 5.33 6.19
N VAL A 13 8.81 6.23 5.21
CA VAL A 13 8.87 7.68 5.49
C VAL A 13 7.48 8.30 5.67
N ILE A 14 6.47 7.80 4.94
CA ILE A 14 5.10 8.38 4.97
C ILE A 14 4.34 7.98 6.25
N ALA A 15 4.57 6.78 6.78
CA ALA A 15 3.91 6.32 8.01
C ALA A 15 4.40 7.01 9.30
N ALA A 16 5.57 7.66 9.27
CA ALA A 16 6.22 8.23 10.46
C ALA A 16 5.61 9.56 10.95
N LEU A 17 4.83 10.26 10.11
CA LEU A 17 4.29 11.60 10.43
C LEU A 17 2.88 11.61 11.05
N ALA A 18 2.20 10.46 11.13
CA ALA A 18 0.80 10.38 11.55
C ALA A 18 0.54 9.80 12.95
N THR A 19 1.57 9.38 13.70
CA THR A 19 1.39 8.63 14.97
C THR A 19 2.00 9.34 16.18
N ILE A 20 1.41 10.47 16.60
CA ILE A 20 1.65 11.09 17.91
C ILE A 20 0.30 11.26 18.62
N ALA A 21 0.21 10.77 19.87
CA ALA A 21 -1.01 10.59 20.69
C ALA A 21 -1.96 9.51 20.13
N VAL A 22 -2.55 8.58 20.90
CA VAL A 22 -2.76 8.35 22.35
C VAL A 22 -2.56 6.83 22.58
N GLY A 23 -2.15 6.22 23.70
CA GLY A 23 -2.07 6.60 25.11
C GLY A 23 -2.57 5.39 25.93
N MET A 24 -1.78 4.91 26.89
CA MET A 24 -1.93 3.57 27.52
C MET A 24 -3.17 3.40 28.42
N GLY A 25 -3.64 2.15 28.56
CA GLY A 25 -4.62 1.73 29.59
C GLY A 25 -4.51 0.24 29.92
N CYS A 26 -4.36 -0.10 31.20
CA CYS A 26 -4.11 -1.47 31.69
C CYS A 26 -5.41 -2.23 32.03
N SER A 27 -5.39 -3.57 31.99
CA SER A 27 -5.46 -4.42 33.22
C SER A 27 -5.57 -5.91 32.89
N SER A 28 -4.95 -6.73 33.73
CA SER A 28 -5.12 -8.18 33.78
C SER A 28 -6.45 -8.59 34.43
N HIS A 29 -6.91 -9.81 34.16
CA HIS A 29 -7.59 -10.63 35.15
C HIS A 29 -7.26 -12.13 34.99
N HIS A 30 -7.44 -12.84 36.10
CA HIS A 30 -6.86 -14.13 36.45
C HIS A 30 -8.00 -15.04 36.92
N VAL A 31 -8.06 -16.30 36.46
CA VAL A 31 -9.01 -17.31 36.96
C VAL A 31 -8.31 -18.68 37.03
N ASP A 32 -8.11 -19.18 38.25
CA ASP A 32 -7.80 -20.58 38.54
C ASP A 32 -9.09 -21.43 38.61
N GLY A 33 -9.00 -22.74 38.35
CA GLY A 33 -10.15 -23.67 38.40
C GLY A 33 -9.80 -25.14 38.67
N GLN A 34 -10.11 -25.61 39.87
CA GLN A 34 -9.81 -26.95 40.45
C GLN A 34 -11.09 -27.82 40.55
N VAL A 35 -11.13 -29.17 40.72
CA VAL A 35 -10.15 -30.29 40.76
C VAL A 35 -10.92 -31.63 40.64
N ALA A 36 -10.30 -32.72 40.12
CA ALA A 36 -10.40 -34.15 40.56
C ALA A 36 -10.13 -35.12 39.37
N LEU A 37 -9.34 -36.21 39.41
CA LEU A 37 -9.14 -37.34 40.36
C LEU A 37 -10.31 -38.33 40.48
N PHE A 38 -10.10 -39.58 40.02
CA PHE A 38 -10.41 -40.90 40.64
C PHE A 38 -10.10 -42.00 39.57
N GLU A 39 -9.05 -42.79 39.77
CA GLU A 39 -9.06 -44.23 40.18
C GLU A 39 -9.70 -45.17 39.14
N ASP A 40 -8.96 -46.03 38.41
CA ASP A 40 -8.12 -47.21 38.80
C ASP A 40 -8.91 -48.54 38.70
N GLY A 41 -8.34 -49.57 38.06
CA GLY A 41 -9.07 -50.79 37.69
C GLY A 41 -8.30 -51.75 36.77
N ASN A 42 -7.94 -52.92 37.29
CA ASN A 42 -6.79 -53.71 36.83
C ASN A 42 -7.16 -55.09 36.20
N ASN A 43 -6.51 -55.45 35.08
CA ASN A 43 -6.19 -56.83 34.63
C ASN A 43 -7.32 -57.84 34.24
N PRO A 44 -7.02 -59.03 33.61
CA PRO A 44 -5.76 -59.49 33.00
C PRO A 44 -5.84 -60.19 31.61
N ILE A 45 -4.71 -60.12 30.89
CA ILE A 45 -4.01 -61.14 30.06
C ILE A 45 -4.80 -62.32 29.43
N ALA A 46 -4.69 -62.46 28.10
CA ALA A 46 -4.60 -63.75 27.40
C ALA A 46 -3.59 -63.67 26.24
N GLN A 47 -2.72 -64.68 26.09
CA GLN A 47 -1.65 -64.74 25.08
C GLN A 47 -2.02 -65.65 23.90
N THR A 48 -1.78 -65.21 22.67
CA THR A 48 -1.51 -66.10 21.52
C THR A 48 -0.42 -65.49 20.62
N ASN A 49 0.46 -66.34 20.09
CA ASN A 49 1.67 -65.98 19.34
C ASN A 49 1.38 -65.35 17.95
N PRO A 50 2.37 -64.69 17.30
CA PRO A 50 2.10 -63.53 16.46
C PRO A 50 1.83 -63.87 14.98
N PRO A 51 1.04 -63.03 14.28
CA PRO A 51 1.07 -62.94 12.83
C PRO A 51 2.33 -62.19 12.34
N GLU A 52 2.61 -62.29 11.05
CA GLU A 52 3.82 -61.80 10.40
C GLU A 52 4.10 -60.30 10.65
N ILE A 53 5.39 -59.96 10.80
CA ILE A 53 5.85 -58.57 10.72
C ILE A 53 5.81 -58.16 9.25
N ILE A 54 4.62 -57.80 8.78
CA ILE A 54 4.50 -56.81 7.72
C ILE A 54 4.83 -55.48 8.41
N SER A 55 6.04 -54.96 8.18
CA SER A 55 6.35 -53.58 8.55
C SER A 55 5.25 -52.70 7.97
N PRO A 56 4.49 -51.94 8.77
CA PRO A 56 3.67 -50.89 8.19
C PRO A 56 4.63 -49.96 7.47
N GLU A 57 4.47 -49.86 6.16
CA GLU A 57 4.93 -48.71 5.43
C GLU A 57 4.36 -47.51 6.19
N ILE A 58 5.24 -46.75 6.85
CA ILE A 58 4.85 -45.46 7.40
C ILE A 58 4.60 -44.61 6.16
N VAL A 59 3.39 -44.70 5.66
CA VAL A 59 2.75 -43.60 4.97
C VAL A 59 2.86 -42.47 5.96
N GLU A 60 3.82 -41.57 5.73
CA GLU A 60 3.68 -40.21 6.22
C GLU A 60 2.34 -39.77 5.67
N GLU A 61 1.32 -39.76 6.54
CA GLU A 61 0.13 -38.96 6.32
C GLU A 61 0.64 -37.53 6.28
N LYS A 62 1.07 -37.10 5.08
CA LYS A 62 1.15 -35.71 4.69
C LYS A 62 -0.14 -35.11 5.22
N PRO A 63 -0.07 -34.17 6.20
CA PRO A 63 -1.24 -33.79 6.96
C PRO A 63 -2.31 -33.39 5.95
N LEU A 64 -3.48 -34.02 6.08
CA LEU A 64 -4.62 -33.71 5.22
C LEU A 64 -4.78 -32.20 5.29
N ALA A 65 -4.47 -31.51 4.19
CA ALA A 65 -4.50 -30.07 4.16
C ALA A 65 -5.90 -29.67 4.61
N ALA A 66 -5.98 -29.03 5.78
CA ALA A 66 -7.25 -28.61 6.31
C ALA A 66 -7.81 -27.67 5.25
N SER A 67 -8.92 -28.06 4.61
CA SER A 67 -9.61 -27.19 3.68
C SER A 67 -10.12 -26.01 4.51
N ILE A 68 -9.30 -24.96 4.54
CA ILE A 68 -9.57 -23.71 5.23
C ILE A 68 -10.62 -23.03 4.36
N ASN A 69 -11.86 -23.44 4.58
CA ASN A 69 -12.99 -22.57 4.33
C ASN A 69 -12.70 -21.25 5.06
N MET A 70 -12.97 -20.08 4.45
CA MET A 70 -12.57 -18.77 4.99
C MET A 70 -13.72 -17.98 5.68
N PRO A 71 -14.54 -18.53 6.60
CA PRO A 71 -15.53 -17.75 7.35
C PRO A 71 -14.91 -17.02 8.56
N LYS A 72 -13.59 -16.83 8.58
CA LYS A 72 -12.83 -16.21 9.68
C LYS A 72 -12.26 -14.85 9.28
N PRO A 73 -12.10 -13.89 10.20
CA PRO A 73 -11.35 -12.67 9.95
C PRO A 73 -9.91 -12.99 9.55
N LEU A 74 -9.35 -12.30 8.54
CA LEU A 74 -7.97 -12.54 8.08
C LEU A 74 -6.93 -12.40 9.21
N LEU A 75 -7.22 -11.56 10.19
CA LEU A 75 -6.38 -11.32 11.36
C LEU A 75 -6.24 -12.54 12.31
N GLU A 76 -7.06 -13.58 12.15
CA GLU A 76 -6.91 -14.85 12.87
C GLU A 76 -5.89 -15.80 12.23
N PHE A 77 -5.46 -15.54 10.99
CA PHE A 77 -4.44 -16.34 10.30
C PHE A 77 -3.05 -15.70 10.43
N SER A 78 -2.02 -16.51 10.62
CA SER A 78 -0.66 -16.04 10.35
C SER A 78 -0.44 -15.81 8.85
N ARG A 79 0.52 -14.95 8.50
CA ARG A 79 0.90 -14.70 7.08
C ARG A 79 1.22 -15.99 6.32
N SER A 80 1.85 -16.96 6.98
CA SER A 80 2.22 -18.26 6.41
C SER A 80 1.00 -19.15 6.16
N GLU A 81 0.08 -19.25 7.12
CA GLU A 81 -1.14 -20.04 6.95
C GLU A 81 -2.03 -19.46 5.84
N LEU A 82 -2.15 -18.13 5.78
CA LEU A 82 -2.92 -17.46 4.74
C LEU A 82 -2.28 -17.67 3.35
N LEU A 83 -0.95 -17.45 3.21
CA LEU A 83 -0.25 -17.69 1.94
C LEU A 83 -0.32 -19.17 1.51
N GLU A 84 -0.17 -20.11 2.44
CA GLU A 84 -0.29 -21.54 2.13
C GLU A 84 -1.71 -21.89 1.67
N SER A 85 -2.74 -21.38 2.35
CA SER A 85 -4.14 -21.59 1.98
C SER A 85 -4.44 -21.06 0.57
N LEU A 86 -4.03 -19.82 0.27
CA LEU A 86 -4.31 -19.19 -1.03
C LEU A 86 -3.48 -19.77 -2.19
N ASN A 87 -2.35 -20.41 -1.91
CA ASN A 87 -1.60 -21.19 -2.90
C ASN A 87 -2.19 -22.60 -3.12
N GLN A 88 -3.01 -23.10 -2.20
CA GLN A 88 -3.72 -24.39 -2.35
C GLN A 88 -5.08 -24.22 -3.03
N ASP A 89 -5.78 -23.12 -2.75
CA ASP A 89 -7.06 -22.77 -3.35
C ASP A 89 -7.19 -21.24 -3.45
N SER A 90 -7.04 -20.70 -4.66
CA SER A 90 -7.15 -19.28 -4.97
C SER A 90 -8.58 -18.74 -4.83
N ASP A 91 -9.58 -19.60 -5.02
CA ASP A 91 -10.98 -19.17 -5.01
C ASP A 91 -11.44 -18.83 -3.58
N LEU A 92 -10.72 -19.29 -2.55
CA LEU A 92 -10.93 -18.91 -1.15
C LEU A 92 -10.82 -17.40 -0.91
N LEU A 93 -9.84 -16.72 -1.53
CA LEU A 93 -9.75 -15.26 -1.41
C LEU A 93 -10.86 -14.60 -2.24
N VAL A 94 -11.19 -15.10 -3.43
CA VAL A 94 -12.31 -14.57 -4.23
C VAL A 94 -13.61 -14.60 -3.43
N GLN A 95 -13.97 -15.76 -2.85
CA GLN A 95 -15.16 -15.92 -2.02
C GLN A 95 -15.15 -14.97 -0.82
N TRP A 96 -14.01 -14.84 -0.12
CA TRP A 96 -13.89 -13.92 1.01
C TRP A 96 -14.02 -12.45 0.62
N LEU A 97 -13.49 -12.05 -0.55
CA LEU A 97 -13.65 -10.69 -1.10
C LEU A 97 -15.11 -10.39 -1.47
N GLU A 98 -15.85 -11.38 -1.98
CA GLU A 98 -17.27 -11.26 -2.33
C GLU A 98 -18.19 -11.25 -1.10
N GLU A 99 -17.91 -12.08 -0.09
CA GLU A 99 -18.72 -12.17 1.13
C GLU A 99 -18.56 -10.95 2.05
N ARG A 100 -17.39 -10.29 2.04
CA ARG A 100 -17.02 -9.31 3.07
C ARG A 100 -17.05 -7.86 2.58
N THR A 101 -18.13 -7.17 2.93
CA THR A 101 -18.44 -5.78 2.54
C THR A 101 -17.44 -4.70 2.96
N SER A 102 -16.55 -4.94 3.94
CA SER A 102 -15.58 -3.93 4.37
C SER A 102 -14.28 -4.53 4.87
N MET A 103 -13.20 -3.79 4.66
CA MET A 103 -11.83 -4.15 5.03
C MET A 103 -11.21 -3.06 5.89
N THR A 104 -10.53 -3.45 6.97
CA THR A 104 -9.74 -2.51 7.77
C THR A 104 -8.36 -2.27 7.17
N ALA A 105 -7.73 -1.12 7.46
CA ALA A 105 -6.37 -0.81 6.96
C ALA A 105 -5.31 -1.86 7.35
N LEU A 106 -5.49 -2.56 8.49
CA LEU A 106 -4.61 -3.65 8.91
C LEU A 106 -4.80 -4.90 8.03
N GLU A 107 -6.03 -5.20 7.64
CA GLU A 107 -6.36 -6.29 6.72
C GLU A 107 -5.88 -5.98 5.30
N SER A 108 -6.00 -4.72 4.84
CA SER A 108 -5.39 -4.26 3.59
C SER A 108 -3.88 -4.50 3.59
N ARG A 109 -3.19 -4.17 4.70
CA ARG A 109 -1.75 -4.40 4.83
C ARG A 109 -1.40 -5.89 4.81
N LEU A 110 -2.20 -6.73 5.47
CA LEU A 110 -2.01 -8.18 5.48
C LEU A 110 -2.22 -8.79 4.09
N LEU A 111 -3.26 -8.36 3.36
CA LEU A 111 -3.50 -8.81 1.99
C LEU A 111 -2.40 -8.35 1.04
N LEU A 112 -1.91 -7.11 1.13
CA LEU A 112 -0.74 -6.66 0.34
C LEU A 112 0.49 -7.53 0.64
N ASP A 113 0.79 -7.79 1.92
CA ASP A 113 1.92 -8.63 2.31
C ASP A 113 1.83 -10.07 1.75
N VAL A 114 0.63 -10.66 1.69
CA VAL A 114 0.42 -12.03 1.18
C VAL A 114 0.33 -12.08 -0.34
N ILE A 115 -0.52 -11.24 -0.95
CA ILE A 115 -0.75 -11.21 -2.39
C ILE A 115 0.56 -10.91 -3.13
N TYR A 116 1.44 -10.03 -2.62
CA TYR A 116 2.77 -9.78 -3.21
C TYR A 116 3.73 -10.99 -3.23
N GLN A 117 3.42 -12.08 -2.54
CA GLN A 117 4.19 -13.34 -2.59
C GLN A 117 3.61 -14.36 -3.59
N MET A 118 2.47 -14.06 -4.20
CA MET A 118 1.81 -14.89 -5.22
C MET A 118 2.34 -14.58 -6.63
N ASP A 119 2.01 -15.44 -7.60
CA ASP A 119 2.38 -15.26 -9.01
C ASP A 119 1.70 -14.03 -9.66
N GLY A 120 2.04 -13.72 -10.90
CA GLY A 120 1.50 -12.54 -11.60
C GLY A 120 0.01 -12.63 -11.95
N GLU A 121 -0.48 -13.82 -12.30
CA GLU A 121 -1.85 -14.06 -12.77
C GLU A 121 -2.84 -13.98 -11.60
N SER A 122 -2.55 -14.70 -10.51
CA SER A 122 -3.32 -14.62 -9.26
C SER A 122 -3.39 -13.19 -8.73
N ARG A 123 -2.25 -12.47 -8.71
CA ARG A 123 -2.20 -11.06 -8.27
C ARG A 123 -3.06 -10.14 -9.14
N GLN A 124 -3.08 -10.34 -10.47
CA GLN A 124 -3.93 -9.57 -11.37
C GLN A 124 -5.41 -9.82 -11.09
N GLN A 125 -5.82 -11.09 -10.98
CA GLN A 125 -7.21 -11.46 -10.71
C GLN A 125 -7.75 -10.81 -9.42
N TYR A 126 -6.99 -10.85 -8.31
CA TYR A 126 -7.41 -10.18 -7.07
C TYR A 126 -7.43 -8.65 -7.20
N ALA A 127 -6.49 -8.06 -7.94
CA ALA A 127 -6.49 -6.62 -8.17
C ALA A 127 -7.73 -6.17 -8.95
N GLU A 128 -8.10 -6.88 -10.01
CA GLU A 128 -9.29 -6.58 -10.83
C GLU A 128 -10.59 -6.67 -10.01
N LEU A 129 -10.73 -7.69 -9.15
CA LEU A 129 -11.86 -7.81 -8.21
C LEU A 129 -11.92 -6.63 -7.22
N MET A 130 -10.77 -6.23 -6.67
CA MET A 130 -10.68 -5.14 -5.69
C MET A 130 -10.93 -3.75 -6.28
N LEU A 131 -10.49 -3.49 -7.51
CA LEU A 131 -10.56 -2.17 -8.17
C LEU A 131 -11.99 -1.60 -8.28
N TYR A 132 -13.00 -2.46 -8.40
CA TYR A 132 -14.41 -2.06 -8.55
C TYR A 132 -15.26 -2.33 -7.29
N HIS A 133 -14.62 -2.71 -6.19
CA HIS A 133 -15.33 -2.98 -4.93
C HIS A 133 -15.93 -1.70 -4.31
N HIS A 134 -17.01 -1.84 -3.53
CA HIS A 134 -17.77 -0.69 -3.01
C HIS A 134 -17.08 0.03 -1.85
N ASP A 135 -16.39 -0.70 -0.96
CA ASP A 135 -15.52 -0.15 0.09
C ASP A 135 -14.19 0.36 -0.49
N SER A 136 -13.70 1.50 0.04
CA SER A 136 -12.54 2.23 -0.48
C SER A 136 -11.21 1.56 -0.20
N ASN A 137 -11.08 0.82 0.91
CA ASN A 137 -9.83 0.17 1.28
C ASN A 137 -9.53 -0.98 0.32
N TYR A 138 -10.57 -1.69 -0.16
CA TYR A 138 -10.42 -2.63 -1.26
C TYR A 138 -9.91 -1.95 -2.53
N ARG A 139 -10.55 -0.90 -3.01
CA ARG A 139 -10.09 -0.21 -4.23
C ARG A 139 -8.66 0.32 -4.11
N SER A 140 -8.29 0.91 -2.96
CA SER A 140 -6.91 1.32 -2.67
C SER A 140 -5.91 0.17 -2.76
N THR A 141 -6.28 -0.99 -2.20
CA THR A 141 -5.48 -2.23 -2.24
C THR A 141 -5.36 -2.73 -3.70
N GLY A 142 -6.46 -2.72 -4.46
CA GLY A 142 -6.50 -3.09 -5.87
C GLY A 142 -5.60 -2.21 -6.74
N TYR A 143 -5.63 -0.88 -6.56
CA TYR A 143 -4.72 0.04 -7.27
C TYR A 143 -3.25 -0.27 -6.96
N GLN A 144 -2.91 -0.52 -5.69
CA GLN A 144 -1.55 -0.86 -5.28
C GLN A 144 -1.08 -2.20 -5.85
N ILE A 145 -1.93 -3.23 -5.85
CA ILE A 145 -1.59 -4.53 -6.43
C ILE A 145 -1.43 -4.40 -7.95
N MET A 146 -2.38 -3.76 -8.64
CA MET A 146 -2.34 -3.61 -10.09
C MET A 146 -1.08 -2.86 -10.55
N ALA A 147 -0.73 -1.75 -9.90
CA ALA A 147 0.50 -1.03 -10.20
C ALA A 147 1.78 -1.84 -9.87
N SER A 148 1.74 -2.71 -8.84
CA SER A 148 2.89 -3.56 -8.48
C SER A 148 3.20 -4.69 -9.48
N LEU A 149 2.29 -4.97 -10.42
CA LEU A 149 2.48 -6.00 -11.46
C LEU A 149 3.49 -5.58 -12.54
N ASN A 150 4.10 -4.40 -12.39
CA ASN A 150 5.15 -3.89 -13.24
C ASN A 150 6.47 -4.69 -13.09
N GLY A 151 6.58 -5.75 -13.89
CA GLY A 151 7.87 -6.21 -14.41
C GLY A 151 8.53 -5.14 -15.29
N ASP A 152 9.80 -5.33 -15.66
CA ASP A 152 10.59 -4.42 -16.51
C ASP A 152 9.80 -3.93 -17.74
N MET A 153 10.01 -2.66 -18.15
CA MET A 153 9.21 -1.93 -19.15
C MET A 153 8.83 -2.75 -20.39
N SER A 154 7.71 -3.45 -20.28
CA SER A 154 7.18 -4.41 -21.23
C SER A 154 5.69 -4.14 -21.38
N ASP A 155 5.13 -4.51 -22.53
CA ASP A 155 3.75 -4.16 -22.84
C ASP A 155 2.72 -4.56 -21.73
N PRO A 156 2.87 -5.69 -21.01
CA PRO A 156 2.01 -6.02 -19.87
C PRO A 156 2.08 -5.03 -18.70
N SER A 157 3.26 -4.49 -18.36
CA SER A 157 3.38 -3.52 -17.25
C SER A 157 2.62 -2.22 -17.55
N GLN A 158 2.70 -1.78 -18.80
CA GLN A 158 2.05 -0.55 -19.26
C GLN A 158 0.53 -0.73 -19.36
N LEU A 159 0.06 -1.94 -19.70
CA LEU A 159 -1.37 -2.30 -19.67
C LEU A 159 -1.96 -2.22 -18.26
N ASN A 160 -1.25 -2.73 -17.25
CA ASN A 160 -1.73 -2.73 -15.86
C ASN A 160 -1.82 -1.31 -15.30
N ILE A 161 -0.88 -0.41 -15.64
CA ILE A 161 -1.00 1.00 -15.29
C ILE A 161 -2.13 1.69 -16.08
N GLN A 162 -2.40 1.30 -17.33
CA GLN A 162 -3.58 1.80 -18.04
C GLN A 162 -4.88 1.38 -17.33
N GLN A 163 -4.99 0.13 -16.85
CA GLN A 163 -6.13 -0.31 -16.03
C GLN A 163 -6.27 0.50 -14.73
N VAL A 164 -5.16 0.86 -14.05
CA VAL A 164 -5.19 1.77 -12.89
C VAL A 164 -5.74 3.15 -13.26
N ILE A 165 -5.31 3.72 -14.39
CA ILE A 165 -5.80 5.02 -14.87
C ILE A 165 -7.29 4.93 -15.22
N ASP A 166 -7.70 3.91 -15.96
CA ASP A 166 -9.08 3.71 -16.42
C ASP A 166 -10.04 3.51 -15.24
N ALA A 167 -9.70 2.60 -14.31
CA ALA A 167 -10.46 2.39 -13.08
C ALA A 167 -10.46 3.63 -12.17
N SER A 168 -9.45 4.52 -12.25
CA SER A 168 -9.48 5.76 -11.47
C SER A 168 -10.57 6.73 -11.92
N TYR A 169 -11.09 6.65 -13.15
CA TYR A 169 -12.14 7.57 -13.63
C TYR A 169 -13.49 7.40 -12.91
N THR A 170 -13.73 6.25 -12.29
CA THR A 170 -14.91 5.97 -11.46
C THR A 170 -14.65 6.15 -9.96
N GLU A 171 -13.42 6.46 -9.54
CA GLU A 171 -13.09 6.72 -8.14
C GLU A 171 -13.53 8.11 -7.69
N TYR A 172 -14.10 8.15 -6.49
CA TYR A 172 -14.73 9.32 -5.87
C TYR A 172 -14.21 9.62 -4.46
N THR A 173 -13.38 8.73 -3.88
CA THR A 173 -12.75 8.96 -2.58
C THR A 173 -11.38 9.61 -2.73
N ALA A 174 -11.14 10.70 -1.98
CA ALA A 174 -9.94 11.50 -2.11
C ALA A 174 -8.65 10.69 -1.84
N ASP A 175 -8.66 9.85 -0.80
CA ASP A 175 -7.50 9.05 -0.39
C ASP A 175 -7.07 8.05 -1.48
N ASN A 176 -8.03 7.48 -2.21
CA ASN A 176 -7.75 6.58 -3.33
C ASN A 176 -7.26 7.35 -4.55
N LEU A 177 -7.79 8.55 -4.82
CA LEU A 177 -7.26 9.42 -5.88
C LEU A 177 -5.82 9.85 -5.59
N VAL A 178 -5.51 10.21 -4.34
CA VAL A 178 -4.14 10.47 -3.86
C VAL A 178 -3.24 9.24 -4.03
N THR A 179 -3.75 8.05 -3.70
CA THR A 179 -3.05 6.77 -3.90
C THR A 179 -2.70 6.55 -5.38
N VAL A 180 -3.68 6.68 -6.29
CA VAL A 180 -3.48 6.55 -7.74
C VAL A 180 -2.45 7.56 -8.26
N LEU A 181 -2.59 8.85 -7.89
CA LEU A 181 -1.67 9.90 -8.34
C LEU A 181 -0.24 9.65 -7.84
N THR A 182 -0.07 9.15 -6.62
CA THR A 182 1.23 8.76 -6.05
C THR A 182 1.85 7.60 -6.82
N LEU A 183 1.07 6.55 -7.13
CA LEU A 183 1.55 5.41 -7.95
C LEU A 183 2.01 5.88 -9.33
N LEU A 184 1.18 6.65 -10.06
CA LEU A 184 1.52 7.20 -11.37
C LEU A 184 2.74 8.15 -11.34
N HIS A 185 2.99 8.82 -10.22
CA HIS A 185 4.16 9.67 -10.02
C HIS A 185 5.46 8.86 -9.87
N ASP A 186 5.41 7.64 -9.33
CA ASP A 186 6.61 6.85 -9.06
C ASP A 186 6.97 5.88 -10.20
N GLU A 187 6.03 5.58 -11.10
CA GLU A 187 6.25 4.71 -12.27
C GLU A 187 6.96 5.38 -13.46
N THR A 188 7.68 4.58 -14.26
CA THR A 188 8.19 5.00 -15.58
C THR A 188 7.20 4.54 -16.65
N LEU A 189 6.62 5.50 -17.38
CA LEU A 189 5.54 5.25 -18.34
C LEU A 189 6.03 5.42 -19.77
N ASN A 190 5.43 4.67 -20.70
CA ASN A 190 5.53 4.96 -22.13
C ASN A 190 4.70 6.21 -22.49
N GLU A 191 4.88 6.74 -23.70
CA GLU A 191 4.24 7.99 -24.14
C GLU A 191 2.70 7.94 -24.08
N ALA A 192 2.08 6.81 -24.43
CA ALA A 192 0.63 6.64 -24.42
C ALA A 192 0.06 6.67 -23.00
N VAL A 193 0.61 5.85 -22.10
CA VAL A 193 0.16 5.77 -20.70
C VAL A 193 0.51 7.06 -19.94
N GLN A 194 1.63 7.70 -20.27
CA GLN A 194 1.96 9.04 -19.79
C GLN A 194 0.91 10.07 -20.21
N GLN A 195 0.43 10.05 -21.46
CA GLN A 195 -0.60 10.98 -21.92
C GLN A 195 -1.93 10.75 -21.18
N SER A 196 -2.38 9.51 -21.00
CA SER A 196 -3.56 9.21 -20.18
C SER A 196 -3.39 9.62 -18.70
N SER A 197 -2.19 9.44 -18.14
CA SER A 197 -1.83 9.90 -16.80
C SER A 197 -1.92 11.43 -16.67
N LYS A 198 -1.38 12.18 -17.64
CA LYS A 198 -1.49 13.65 -17.72
C LYS A 198 -2.95 14.11 -17.82
N GLU A 199 -3.76 13.47 -18.65
CA GLU A 199 -5.18 13.81 -18.81
C GLU A 199 -5.97 13.59 -17.52
N ARG A 200 -5.72 12.48 -16.81
CA ARG A 200 -6.36 12.21 -15.52
C ARG A 200 -5.95 13.24 -14.48
N ALA A 201 -4.65 13.54 -14.35
CA ALA A 201 -4.14 14.54 -13.41
C ALA A 201 -4.67 15.95 -13.72
N THR A 202 -4.75 16.34 -14.99
CA THR A 202 -5.30 17.65 -15.41
C THR A 202 -6.74 17.85 -14.97
N ARG A 203 -7.58 16.80 -15.01
CA ARG A 203 -8.96 16.86 -14.49
C ARG A 203 -9.00 16.97 -12.96
N LEU A 204 -8.02 16.40 -12.26
CA LEU A 204 -7.95 16.37 -10.80
C LEU A 204 -7.32 17.64 -10.18
N LEU A 205 -6.66 18.50 -10.97
CA LEU A 205 -6.24 19.85 -10.52
C LEU A 205 -7.39 20.73 -9.99
N ALA A 206 -8.62 20.49 -10.45
CA ALA A 206 -9.81 21.24 -10.03
C ALA A 206 -10.66 20.50 -8.99
N HIS A 207 -10.15 19.41 -8.40
CA HIS A 207 -10.86 18.60 -7.42
C HIS A 207 -11.05 19.36 -6.09
N GLU A 208 -12.14 19.12 -5.36
CA GLU A 208 -12.44 19.89 -4.13
C GLU A 208 -11.48 19.62 -2.96
N ASN A 209 -10.93 18.41 -2.89
CA ASN A 209 -9.94 18.02 -1.88
C ASN A 209 -8.52 18.50 -2.26
N ILE A 210 -7.87 19.21 -1.34
CA ILE A 210 -6.55 19.83 -1.52
C ILE A 210 -5.40 18.83 -1.74
N SER A 211 -5.45 17.65 -1.11
CA SER A 211 -4.46 16.59 -1.25
C SER A 211 -4.44 16.04 -2.68
N VAL A 212 -5.64 15.86 -3.26
CA VAL A 212 -5.81 15.46 -4.66
C VAL A 212 -5.27 16.54 -5.62
N GLN A 213 -5.53 17.82 -5.36
CA GLN A 213 -4.96 18.91 -6.18
C GLN A 213 -3.42 18.92 -6.11
N ALA A 214 -2.85 18.73 -4.91
CA ALA A 214 -1.41 18.76 -4.68
C ALA A 214 -0.68 17.62 -5.43
N GLU A 215 -1.18 16.39 -5.31
CA GLU A 215 -0.60 15.24 -6.01
C GLU A 215 -0.85 15.29 -7.52
N ALA A 216 -1.98 15.86 -7.97
CA ALA A 216 -2.22 16.09 -9.39
C ALA A 216 -1.21 17.11 -9.98
N LEU A 217 -0.94 18.19 -9.25
CA LEU A 217 0.06 19.19 -9.63
C LEU A 217 1.48 18.61 -9.66
N ARG A 218 1.85 17.86 -8.62
CA ARG A 218 3.14 17.15 -8.53
C ARG A 218 3.33 16.15 -9.69
N LEU A 219 2.28 15.40 -10.04
CA LEU A 219 2.29 14.47 -11.17
C LEU A 219 2.43 15.19 -12.52
N LEU A 220 1.75 16.32 -12.72
CA LEU A 220 1.90 17.10 -13.96
C LEU A 220 3.28 17.73 -14.08
N LEU A 221 3.84 18.26 -12.99
CA LEU A 221 5.21 18.82 -12.96
C LEU A 221 6.32 17.77 -13.12
N LYS A 222 6.05 16.48 -12.86
CA LYS A 222 6.94 15.38 -13.27
C LYS A 222 7.07 15.31 -14.80
N TYR A 223 5.99 15.54 -15.54
CA TYR A 223 5.95 15.43 -17.01
C TYR A 223 6.26 16.75 -17.71
N GLU A 224 5.89 17.88 -17.11
CA GLU A 224 6.01 19.23 -17.68
C GLU A 224 6.67 20.18 -16.66
N PRO A 225 7.91 19.90 -16.21
CA PRO A 225 8.55 20.66 -15.13
C PRO A 225 8.73 22.14 -15.48
N GLU A 226 8.87 22.48 -16.76
CA GLU A 226 9.07 23.84 -17.28
C GLU A 226 7.74 24.59 -17.55
N ASN A 227 6.59 24.02 -17.19
CA ASN A 227 5.29 24.68 -17.40
C ASN A 227 5.08 25.82 -16.40
N THR A 228 5.19 27.06 -16.89
CA THR A 228 5.06 28.30 -16.10
C THR A 228 3.77 28.35 -15.27
N GLN A 229 2.63 27.88 -15.79
CA GLN A 229 1.35 27.94 -15.08
C GLN A 229 1.31 26.95 -13.91
N LEU A 230 1.80 25.72 -14.11
CA LEU A 230 1.91 24.74 -13.03
C LEU A 230 2.92 25.20 -11.97
N GLN A 231 4.06 25.76 -12.38
CA GLN A 231 5.02 26.35 -11.45
C GLN A 231 4.46 27.56 -10.67
N GLN A 232 3.54 28.35 -11.23
CA GLN A 232 2.82 29.42 -10.51
C GLN A 232 1.83 28.86 -9.48
N GLN A 233 1.16 27.74 -9.76
CA GLN A 233 0.36 27.05 -8.75
C GLN A 233 1.25 26.49 -7.63
N LEU A 234 2.42 25.97 -7.96
CA LEU A 234 3.40 25.48 -6.99
C LEU A 234 3.92 26.58 -6.05
N SER A 235 4.17 27.79 -6.57
CA SER A 235 4.57 28.92 -5.71
C SER A 235 3.44 29.43 -4.81
N HIS A 236 2.17 29.26 -5.23
CA HIS A 236 1.03 29.49 -4.35
C HIS A 236 0.96 28.43 -3.23
N HIS A 237 1.20 27.15 -3.53
CA HIS A 237 1.23 26.08 -2.51
C HIS A 237 2.26 26.37 -1.42
N LEU A 238 3.49 26.77 -1.79
CA LEU A 238 4.55 27.21 -0.86
C LEU A 238 4.15 28.34 0.09
N THR A 239 3.30 29.26 -0.37
CA THR A 239 2.95 30.49 0.37
C THR A 239 1.53 30.48 0.95
N SER A 240 0.82 29.35 0.81
CA SER A 240 -0.56 29.16 1.24
C SER A 240 -0.76 29.17 2.77
N GLY A 241 0.30 28.94 3.54
CA GLY A 241 0.23 28.69 4.98
C GLY A 241 -0.32 27.30 5.35
N ASN A 242 -0.69 26.47 4.37
CA ASN A 242 -1.11 25.09 4.58
C ASN A 242 0.13 24.16 4.58
N ALA A 243 0.35 23.43 5.68
CA ALA A 243 1.53 22.59 5.86
C ALA A 243 1.64 21.45 4.84
N GLU A 244 0.52 20.85 4.44
CA GLU A 244 0.46 19.74 3.48
C GLU A 244 0.80 20.21 2.06
N LEU A 245 0.17 21.30 1.61
CA LEU A 245 0.50 21.93 0.33
C LEU A 245 1.97 22.38 0.28
N THR A 246 2.48 22.93 1.39
CA THR A 246 3.88 23.35 1.51
C THR A 246 4.83 22.16 1.40
N ALA A 247 4.56 21.06 2.10
CA ALA A 247 5.38 19.84 2.05
C ALA A 247 5.36 19.18 0.65
N SER A 248 4.19 19.05 0.03
CA SER A 248 4.06 18.52 -1.34
C SER A 248 4.78 19.41 -2.36
N ALA A 249 4.75 20.74 -2.16
CA ALA A 249 5.52 21.66 -2.97
C ALA A 249 7.03 21.44 -2.83
N PHE A 250 7.56 21.34 -1.60
CA PHE A 250 8.99 21.05 -1.38
C PHE A 250 9.44 19.74 -2.03
N LEU A 251 8.66 18.65 -1.89
CA LEU A 251 8.94 17.37 -2.56
C LEU A 251 9.04 17.52 -4.09
N THR A 252 8.18 18.35 -4.69
CA THR A 252 8.14 18.60 -6.14
C THR A 252 9.33 19.43 -6.62
N LEU A 253 9.74 20.46 -5.87
CA LEU A 253 10.81 21.39 -6.24
C LEU A 253 12.17 20.70 -6.44
N TYR A 254 12.45 19.60 -5.75
CA TYR A 254 13.68 18.84 -5.98
C TYR A 254 13.82 18.27 -7.40
N ARG A 255 12.73 18.16 -8.17
CA ARG A 255 12.73 17.72 -9.56
C ARG A 255 12.84 18.86 -10.59
N ILE A 256 12.61 20.11 -10.18
CA ILE A 256 12.66 21.29 -11.06
C ILE A 256 14.11 21.76 -11.22
N GLN A 257 14.54 21.92 -12.47
CA GLN A 257 15.88 22.42 -12.81
C GLN A 257 15.89 23.95 -12.94
N HIS A 258 14.88 24.51 -13.63
CA HIS A 258 14.77 25.96 -13.85
C HIS A 258 13.48 26.49 -13.17
N PRO A 259 13.58 26.97 -11.92
CA PRO A 259 12.44 27.57 -11.25
C PRO A 259 12.08 28.91 -11.89
N ASN A 260 10.79 29.19 -12.03
CA ASN A 260 10.31 30.49 -12.45
C ASN A 260 10.54 31.54 -11.34
N PRO A 261 10.48 32.85 -11.66
CA PRO A 261 10.72 33.90 -10.68
C PRO A 261 9.76 33.87 -9.47
N ALA A 262 8.54 33.34 -9.62
CA ALA A 262 7.56 33.25 -8.53
C ALA A 262 7.94 32.19 -7.49
N ILE A 263 8.51 31.05 -7.91
CA ILE A 263 9.08 30.04 -7.00
C ILE A 263 10.28 30.63 -6.25
N VAL A 264 11.20 31.30 -6.95
CA VAL A 264 12.38 31.93 -6.34
C VAL A 264 11.97 32.99 -5.32
N GLN A 265 10.98 33.83 -5.66
CA GLN A 265 10.43 34.83 -4.74
C GLN A 265 9.77 34.18 -3.50
N ALA A 266 8.96 33.14 -3.68
CA ALA A 266 8.32 32.41 -2.59
C ALA A 266 9.35 31.81 -1.61
N LEU A 267 10.41 31.20 -2.13
CA LEU A 267 11.46 30.60 -1.30
C LEU A 267 12.31 31.65 -0.59
N ASN A 268 12.58 32.81 -1.19
CA ASN A 268 13.24 33.91 -0.49
C ASN A 268 12.43 34.34 0.74
N LEU A 269 11.11 34.55 0.59
CA LEU A 269 10.23 34.89 1.71
C LEU A 269 10.24 33.81 2.81
N LEU A 270 10.17 32.53 2.46
CA LEU A 270 10.25 31.43 3.44
C LEU A 270 11.64 31.33 4.12
N SER A 271 12.71 31.66 3.39
CA SER A 271 14.08 31.65 3.93
C SER A 271 14.30 32.68 5.04
N GLU A 272 13.53 33.78 5.04
CA GLU A 272 13.60 34.86 6.03
C GLU A 272 12.78 34.54 7.30
N GLN A 273 11.80 33.64 7.23
CA GLN A 273 10.86 33.31 8.34
C GLN A 273 11.43 32.34 9.40
N VAL A 274 12.69 32.51 9.78
CA VAL A 274 13.43 31.60 10.69
C VAL A 274 12.69 31.37 12.02
N GLU A 275 12.10 32.41 12.59
CA GLU A 275 11.42 32.36 13.90
C GLU A 275 10.06 31.62 13.86
N ALA A 276 9.45 31.49 12.68
CA ALA A 276 8.13 30.89 12.52
C ALA A 276 8.20 29.39 12.19
N ASN A 277 9.14 28.98 11.34
CA ASN A 277 9.41 27.58 11.03
C ASN A 277 10.85 27.40 10.54
N GLU A 278 11.73 26.94 11.44
CA GLU A 278 13.15 26.75 11.15
C GLU A 278 13.37 25.72 10.02
N GLU A 279 12.64 24.61 10.01
CA GLU A 279 12.79 23.55 9.02
C GLU A 279 12.46 24.04 7.61
N ILE A 280 11.31 24.70 7.43
CA ILE A 280 10.91 25.30 6.15
C ILE A 280 11.94 26.35 5.69
N SER A 281 12.44 27.17 6.62
CA SER A 281 13.48 28.16 6.32
C SER A 281 14.79 27.50 5.83
N GLN A 282 15.21 26.39 6.46
CA GLN A 282 16.39 25.63 6.06
C GLN A 282 16.17 24.94 4.69
N GLN A 283 15.02 24.30 4.46
CA GLN A 283 14.69 23.68 3.17
C GLN A 283 14.66 24.72 2.02
N ALA A 284 14.09 25.90 2.26
CA ALA A 284 14.07 26.99 1.28
C ALA A 284 15.49 27.49 0.95
N LYS A 285 16.36 27.66 1.95
CA LYS A 285 17.78 28.02 1.75
C LYS A 285 18.53 26.96 0.94
N ALA A 286 18.31 25.68 1.22
CA ALA A 286 18.96 24.59 0.49
C ALA A 286 18.56 24.54 -1.00
N LEU A 287 17.27 24.78 -1.32
CA LEU A 287 16.82 24.88 -2.72
C LEU A 287 17.37 26.11 -3.42
N LEU A 288 17.36 27.29 -2.79
CA LEU A 288 17.96 28.50 -3.36
C LEU A 288 19.46 28.32 -3.63
N GLN A 289 20.20 27.69 -2.71
CA GLN A 289 21.63 27.40 -2.90
C GLN A 289 21.91 26.44 -4.05
N ARG A 290 20.97 25.55 -4.42
CA ARG A 290 21.12 24.61 -5.53
C ARG A 290 21.03 25.26 -6.91
N TRP A 291 20.32 26.37 -7.04
CA TRP A 291 20.07 27.04 -8.32
C TRP A 291 20.92 28.31 -8.55
N ASN A 292 21.82 28.64 -7.61
CA ASN A 292 22.83 29.70 -7.75
C ASN A 292 24.17 29.13 -8.27
#